data_AF-A0A9P7NG80-F1
#
_entry.id   AF-A0A9P7NG80-F1
#
_cell.length_a   1.000
_cell.length_b   1.000
_cell.length_c   1.000
_cell.angle_alpha   90.00
_cell.angle_beta   90.00
_cell.angle_gamma   90.00
#
_symmetry.space_group_name_H-M   'P 1'
#
loop_
_entity.id
_entity.type
_entity.pdbx_description
1 polymer ?
#
loop_
_entity_poly.entity_id
_entity_poly.type
_entity_poly.pdbx_seq_one_letter_code
_entity_poly.pdbx_strand_id
1 'polypeptide(L)'
;MSKRQASSLDGEDEHAREVTPWVSSEITATLPPIPKILDAELEQTVFRHPGMSTLGPSYERLEWLGDAFLELTASMLIFQTFHTIPAGQLSQLRELVVRNKNLAVYFREYGLDSKAQLPPDVDNFRGEGKSKDKDIIKIHADMFEAYVAAAIISDPENGLQNTVSWLKSLFGRTLKDQILKNERKEKQREAEPGSQMSQLSPKDQLRLQIGAKGVLLRYEDIPGPAKDKYSGLPLFTVGVYLDGWGERNKLLGWGTALGKKEAGQKAAAVALENKKLMKLYRTKREKAQKASG
;
A
#
# COMPACT_ATOMS: atom_id res chain seq x y z
N MET A 1 -58.15 2.17 -14.84
CA MET A 1 -57.98 1.61 -13.48
C MET A 1 -57.69 0.12 -13.61
N SER A 2 -56.46 -0.30 -13.37
CA SER A 2 -56.16 -1.67 -12.92
C SER A 2 -54.79 -1.65 -12.23
N LYS A 3 -54.81 -1.88 -10.92
CA LYS A 3 -53.63 -2.13 -10.07
C LYS A 3 -53.27 -3.61 -10.18
N ARG A 4 -51.98 -3.91 -10.22
CA ARG A 4 -51.24 -5.13 -9.76
C ARG A 4 -49.93 -5.15 -10.54
N GLN A 5 -48.75 -5.43 -10.00
CA GLN A 5 -48.28 -5.72 -8.65
C GLN A 5 -46.77 -5.49 -8.74
N ALA A 6 -46.20 -4.69 -7.85
CA ALA A 6 -44.75 -4.64 -7.68
C ALA A 6 -44.32 -6.01 -7.13
N SER A 7 -43.60 -6.81 -7.92
CA SER A 7 -42.94 -8.00 -7.39
C SER A 7 -41.64 -7.57 -6.74
N SER A 8 -41.52 -7.95 -5.48
CA SER A 8 -40.35 -7.86 -4.62
C SER A 8 -39.07 -8.25 -5.35
N LEU A 9 -38.15 -7.30 -5.42
CA LEU A 9 -36.72 -7.54 -5.64
C LEU A 9 -36.13 -8.08 -4.32
N ASP A 10 -36.58 -9.25 -3.89
CA ASP A 10 -35.97 -10.00 -2.79
C ASP A 10 -35.47 -11.32 -3.38
N GLY A 11 -34.42 -11.18 -4.18
CA GLY A 11 -33.51 -12.25 -4.54
C GLY A 11 -32.14 -11.73 -4.14
N GLU A 12 -31.81 -11.92 -2.87
CA GLU A 12 -30.47 -11.73 -2.34
C GLU A 12 -29.51 -12.58 -3.19
N ASP A 13 -28.86 -11.94 -4.16
CA ASP A 13 -27.61 -12.40 -4.73
C ASP A 13 -26.52 -12.15 -3.67
N GLU A 14 -26.63 -12.87 -2.54
CA GLU A 14 -25.85 -12.71 -1.30
C GLU A 14 -24.39 -13.22 -1.45
N HIS A 15 -23.93 -13.46 -2.67
CA HIS A 15 -22.60 -14.00 -2.99
C HIS A 15 -21.75 -13.04 -3.81
N ALA A 16 -21.97 -11.72 -3.68
CA ALA A 16 -21.01 -10.74 -4.17
C ALA A 16 -19.66 -10.91 -3.44
N ARG A 17 -18.81 -11.81 -3.94
CA ARG A 17 -17.46 -11.52 -4.51
C ARG A 17 -16.58 -10.53 -3.75
N GLU A 18 -16.68 -10.44 -2.42
CA GLU A 18 -15.99 -9.40 -1.65
C GLU A 18 -14.55 -9.82 -1.31
N VAL A 19 -13.61 -9.13 -1.95
CA VAL A 19 -12.22 -9.05 -1.47
C VAL A 19 -12.23 -8.31 -0.14
N THR A 20 -12.13 -9.05 0.97
CA THR A 20 -12.14 -8.48 2.31
C THR A 20 -10.76 -7.96 2.73
N PRO A 21 -10.68 -6.92 3.59
CA PRO A 21 -9.42 -6.43 4.12
C PRO A 21 -8.67 -7.53 4.90
N TRP A 22 -7.34 -7.37 5.02
CA TRP A 22 -6.57 -8.20 5.94
C TRP A 22 -6.88 -7.84 7.39
N VAL A 23 -7.02 -8.89 8.20
CA VAL A 23 -7.04 -8.78 9.66
C VAL A 23 -5.84 -9.55 10.20
N SER A 24 -5.07 -8.94 11.11
CA SER A 24 -3.82 -9.51 11.62
C SER A 24 -4.01 -10.84 12.34
N SER A 25 -5.19 -11.08 12.92
CA SER A 25 -5.57 -12.36 13.54
C SER A 25 -5.75 -13.51 12.55
N GLU A 26 -5.99 -13.21 11.27
CA GLU A 26 -6.16 -14.22 10.21
C GLU A 26 -4.81 -14.64 9.59
N ILE A 27 -3.73 -13.92 9.90
CA ILE A 27 -2.41 -14.17 9.30
C ILE A 27 -1.73 -15.34 10.02
N THR A 28 -1.64 -16.47 9.33
CA THR A 28 -0.98 -17.68 9.82
C THR A 28 0.51 -17.68 9.46
N ALA A 29 1.32 -18.41 10.24
CA ALA A 29 2.75 -18.58 9.94
C ALA A 29 2.98 -19.63 8.83
N THR A 30 2.10 -20.62 8.76
CA THR A 30 2.12 -21.72 7.80
C THR A 30 1.72 -21.26 6.40
N LEU A 31 2.22 -21.96 5.39
CA LEU A 31 1.78 -21.76 4.01
C LEU A 31 0.30 -22.12 3.87
N PRO A 32 -0.54 -21.26 3.25
CA PRO A 32 -1.90 -21.62 2.92
C PRO A 32 -1.92 -22.73 1.85
N PRO A 33 -2.96 -23.58 1.81
CA PRO A 33 -3.05 -24.61 0.78
C PRO A 33 -3.11 -23.97 -0.61
N ILE A 34 -2.28 -24.47 -1.53
CA ILE A 34 -2.24 -23.99 -2.90
C ILE A 34 -3.47 -24.47 -3.70
N PRO A 35 -4.16 -23.61 -4.46
CA PRO A 35 -5.26 -24.01 -5.33
C PRO A 35 -4.77 -24.99 -6.39
N LYS A 36 -5.52 -26.07 -6.61
CA LYS A 36 -5.15 -27.06 -7.63
C LYS A 36 -5.50 -26.55 -9.01
N ILE A 37 -4.66 -26.87 -10.00
CA ILE A 37 -5.00 -26.72 -11.41
C ILE A 37 -5.74 -27.99 -11.82
N LEU A 38 -6.99 -27.86 -12.26
CA LEU A 38 -7.84 -29.04 -12.58
C LEU A 38 -7.59 -29.58 -13.98
N ASP A 39 -7.10 -28.73 -14.88
CA ASP A 39 -6.75 -29.07 -16.25
C ASP A 39 -5.29 -29.56 -16.31
N ALA A 40 -5.11 -30.81 -16.74
CA ALA A 40 -3.79 -31.45 -16.77
C ALA A 40 -2.84 -30.83 -17.82
N GLU A 41 -3.37 -30.28 -18.92
CA GLU A 41 -2.56 -29.61 -19.94
C GLU A 41 -2.07 -28.27 -19.43
N LEU A 42 -2.93 -27.51 -18.74
CA LEU A 42 -2.53 -26.27 -18.06
C LEU A 42 -1.52 -26.55 -16.95
N GLU A 43 -1.70 -27.60 -16.13
CA GLU A 43 -0.75 -27.96 -15.08
C GLU A 43 0.65 -28.26 -15.67
N GLN A 44 0.73 -28.94 -16.81
CA GLN A 44 2.02 -29.18 -17.46
C GLN A 44 2.62 -27.89 -18.06
N THR A 45 1.77 -27.04 -18.65
CA THR A 45 2.19 -25.83 -19.36
C THR A 45 2.83 -24.81 -18.42
N VAL A 46 2.29 -24.61 -17.21
CA VAL A 46 2.82 -23.61 -16.25
C VAL A 46 4.24 -23.88 -15.80
N PHE A 47 4.70 -25.13 -15.90
CA PHE A 47 6.05 -25.52 -15.51
C PHE A 47 7.01 -25.64 -16.71
N ARG A 48 6.57 -25.36 -17.94
CA ARG A 48 7.38 -25.51 -19.14
C ARG A 48 8.04 -24.20 -19.56
N HIS A 49 9.36 -24.15 -19.47
CA HIS A 49 10.14 -22.99 -19.92
C HIS A 49 10.05 -22.80 -21.46
N PRO A 50 10.11 -21.57 -21.98
CA PRO A 50 10.05 -21.29 -23.43
C PRO A 50 11.12 -22.03 -24.26
N GLY A 51 12.29 -22.24 -23.67
CA GLY A 51 13.37 -23.03 -24.27
C GLY A 51 13.07 -24.53 -24.42
N MET A 52 11.97 -25.03 -23.85
CA MET A 52 11.48 -26.41 -23.97
C MET A 52 10.32 -26.52 -24.98
N SER A 53 10.27 -25.64 -25.99
CA SER A 53 9.18 -25.55 -26.97
C SER A 53 8.90 -26.84 -27.74
N THR A 54 9.87 -27.74 -27.84
CA THR A 54 9.71 -29.08 -28.43
C THR A 54 8.78 -30.00 -27.62
N LEU A 55 8.55 -29.70 -26.35
CA LEU A 55 7.67 -30.46 -25.46
C LEU A 55 6.22 -29.95 -25.44
N GLY A 56 5.92 -28.83 -26.12
CA GLY A 56 4.60 -28.21 -26.18
C GLY A 56 4.58 -26.74 -25.75
N PRO A 57 3.38 -26.17 -25.49
CA PRO A 57 3.22 -24.78 -25.06
C PRO A 57 4.01 -24.44 -23.78
N SER A 58 4.59 -23.25 -23.73
CA SER A 58 5.31 -22.70 -22.57
C SER A 58 4.39 -21.88 -21.66
N TYR A 59 4.91 -21.49 -20.49
CA TYR A 59 4.17 -20.69 -19.52
C TYR A 59 3.88 -19.24 -19.96
N GLU A 60 4.53 -18.69 -21.00
CA GLU A 60 4.55 -17.23 -21.30
C GLU A 60 3.17 -16.59 -21.47
N ARG A 61 2.22 -17.30 -22.10
CA ARG A 61 0.86 -16.77 -22.25
C ARG A 61 0.10 -16.74 -20.93
N LEU A 62 0.37 -17.71 -20.06
CA LEU A 62 -0.23 -17.80 -18.73
C LEU A 62 0.43 -16.81 -17.77
N GLU A 63 1.76 -16.61 -17.85
CA GLU A 63 2.50 -15.55 -17.14
C GLU A 63 1.88 -14.20 -17.42
N TRP A 64 1.71 -13.84 -18.70
CA TRP A 64 1.13 -12.57 -19.11
C TRP A 64 -0.26 -12.32 -18.50
N LEU A 65 -1.10 -13.36 -18.44
CA LEU A 65 -2.42 -13.28 -17.81
C LEU A 65 -2.33 -13.23 -16.28
N GLY A 66 -1.41 -14.00 -15.71
CA GLY A 66 -1.19 -14.15 -14.28
C GLY A 66 -0.68 -12.88 -13.62
N ASP A 67 0.24 -12.17 -14.27
CA ASP A 67 0.73 -10.85 -13.85
C ASP A 67 -0.44 -9.87 -13.65
N ALA A 68 -1.34 -9.78 -14.63
CA ALA A 68 -2.53 -8.93 -14.53
C ALA A 68 -3.43 -9.32 -13.34
N PHE A 69 -3.64 -10.62 -13.10
CA PHE A 69 -4.41 -11.10 -11.95
C PHE A 69 -3.74 -10.79 -10.61
N LEU A 70 -2.41 -10.95 -10.52
CA LEU A 70 -1.63 -10.65 -9.31
C LEU A 70 -1.67 -9.16 -9.00
N GLU A 71 -1.42 -8.31 -9.99
CA GLU A 71 -1.47 -6.86 -9.88
C GLU A 71 -2.84 -6.37 -9.42
N LEU A 72 -3.92 -6.89 -10.02
CA LEU A 72 -5.29 -6.56 -9.63
C LEU A 72 -5.59 -7.01 -8.21
N THR A 73 -5.31 -8.28 -7.88
CA THR A 73 -5.62 -8.88 -6.57
C THR A 73 -4.86 -8.17 -5.45
N ALA A 74 -3.55 -7.94 -5.65
CA ALA A 74 -2.73 -7.20 -4.70
C ALA A 74 -3.26 -5.76 -4.52
N SER A 75 -3.58 -5.07 -5.61
CA SER A 75 -4.13 -3.71 -5.56
C SER A 75 -5.45 -3.65 -4.78
N MET A 76 -6.38 -4.57 -5.04
CA MET A 76 -7.67 -4.62 -4.35
C MET A 76 -7.50 -4.87 -2.86
N LEU A 77 -6.71 -5.87 -2.47
CA LEU A 77 -6.48 -6.20 -1.05
C LEU A 77 -5.79 -5.05 -0.30
N ILE A 78 -4.79 -4.42 -0.92
CA ILE A 78 -4.08 -3.27 -0.34
C ILE A 78 -5.02 -2.07 -0.20
N PHE A 79 -5.80 -1.76 -1.23
CA PHE A 79 -6.75 -0.65 -1.21
C PHE A 79 -7.80 -0.81 -0.10
N GLN A 80 -8.36 -2.02 0.04
CA GLN A 80 -9.35 -2.34 1.07
C GLN A 80 -8.76 -2.37 2.49
N THR A 81 -7.46 -2.62 2.65
CA THR A 81 -6.85 -2.73 3.98
C THR A 81 -6.29 -1.41 4.50
N PHE A 82 -5.68 -0.60 3.62
CA PHE A 82 -4.86 0.56 4.00
C PHE A 82 -5.51 1.89 3.60
N HIS A 83 -6.65 2.22 4.19
CA HIS A 83 -7.48 3.38 3.82
C HIS A 83 -6.79 4.75 3.98
N THR A 84 -5.74 4.83 4.78
CA THR A 84 -5.21 6.11 5.28
C THR A 84 -3.77 6.35 4.85
N ILE A 85 -3.27 5.45 3.99
CA ILE A 85 -1.93 5.49 3.42
C ILE A 85 -1.99 6.17 2.03
N PRO A 86 -1.07 7.09 1.69
CA PRO A 86 -1.06 7.75 0.38
C PRO A 86 -0.79 6.77 -0.77
N ALA A 87 -1.32 7.08 -1.96
CA ALA A 87 -1.19 6.25 -3.16
C ALA A 87 0.24 5.75 -3.45
N GLY A 88 1.27 6.61 -3.32
CA GLY A 88 2.66 6.19 -3.55
C GLY A 88 3.16 5.11 -2.58
N GLN A 89 2.67 5.10 -1.33
CA GLN A 89 2.97 4.03 -0.38
C GLN A 89 2.16 2.77 -0.68
N LEU A 90 0.92 2.89 -1.16
CA LEU A 90 0.14 1.73 -1.64
C LEU A 90 0.85 1.01 -2.79
N SER A 91 1.40 1.77 -3.76
CA SER A 91 2.22 1.22 -4.85
C SER A 91 3.45 0.46 -4.32
N GLN A 92 4.12 0.98 -3.29
CA GLN A 92 5.27 0.29 -2.67
C GLN A 92 4.88 -1.03 -1.98
N LEU A 93 3.72 -1.07 -1.33
CA LEU A 93 3.19 -2.31 -0.73
C LEU A 93 2.86 -3.35 -1.81
N ARG A 94 2.31 -2.89 -2.94
CA ARG A 94 1.99 -3.76 -4.08
C ARG A 94 3.26 -4.34 -4.67
N GLU A 95 4.23 -3.49 -5.01
CA GLU A 95 5.54 -3.91 -5.52
C GLU A 95 6.24 -4.89 -4.56
N LEU A 96 6.11 -4.68 -3.25
CA LEU A 96 6.67 -5.61 -2.27
C LEU A 96 6.12 -7.02 -2.43
N VAL A 97 4.81 -7.21 -2.69
CA VAL A 97 4.23 -8.57 -2.79
C VAL A 97 4.37 -9.19 -4.18
N VAL A 98 4.36 -8.37 -5.26
CA VAL A 98 4.37 -8.87 -6.66
C VAL A 98 5.76 -8.89 -7.30
N ARG A 99 6.79 -8.30 -6.70
CA ARG A 99 8.15 -8.35 -7.29
C ARG A 99 8.66 -9.79 -7.45
N ASN A 100 9.43 -10.03 -8.52
CA ASN A 100 9.95 -11.35 -8.89
C ASN A 100 10.67 -12.05 -7.74
N LYS A 101 11.43 -11.31 -6.92
CA LYS A 101 12.13 -11.88 -5.76
C LYS A 101 11.17 -12.59 -4.80
N ASN A 102 9.99 -12.02 -4.53
CA ASN A 102 9.04 -12.60 -3.59
C ASN A 102 8.21 -13.69 -4.26
N LEU A 103 7.80 -13.53 -5.52
CA LEU A 103 7.10 -14.58 -6.27
C LEU A 103 7.96 -15.85 -6.42
N ALA A 104 9.24 -15.70 -6.73
CA ALA A 104 10.19 -16.82 -6.79
C ALA A 104 10.39 -17.50 -5.43
N VAL A 105 10.31 -16.76 -4.33
CA VAL A 105 10.33 -17.34 -2.98
C VAL A 105 9.07 -18.17 -2.74
N TYR A 106 7.89 -17.65 -3.05
CA TYR A 106 6.65 -18.42 -2.91
C TYR A 106 6.69 -19.71 -3.74
N PHE A 107 7.13 -19.62 -5.00
CA PHE A 107 7.26 -20.77 -5.88
C PHE A 107 8.12 -21.90 -5.26
N ARG A 108 9.25 -21.55 -4.65
CA ARG A 108 10.14 -22.49 -3.96
C ARG A 108 9.59 -22.96 -2.62
N GLU A 109 8.91 -22.10 -1.87
CA GLU A 109 8.26 -22.47 -0.60
C GLU A 109 7.20 -23.56 -0.80
N TYR A 110 6.50 -23.55 -1.95
CA TYR A 110 5.57 -24.62 -2.34
C TYR A 110 6.26 -25.84 -2.98
N GLY A 111 7.59 -25.83 -3.13
CA GLY A 111 8.35 -26.90 -3.79
C GLY A 111 8.02 -27.06 -5.27
N LEU A 112 7.54 -26.01 -5.94
CA LEU A 112 7.15 -26.08 -7.35
C LEU A 112 8.37 -26.12 -8.28
N ASP A 113 9.54 -25.73 -7.79
CA ASP A 113 10.80 -25.75 -8.54
C ASP A 113 11.24 -27.16 -8.93
N SER A 114 10.78 -28.20 -8.23
CA SER A 114 11.03 -29.59 -8.64
C SER A 114 10.18 -30.03 -9.83
N LYS A 115 9.14 -29.27 -10.19
CA LYS A 115 8.28 -29.55 -11.36
C LYS A 115 8.72 -28.77 -12.61
N ALA A 116 9.59 -27.77 -12.45
CA ALA A 116 10.04 -26.91 -13.54
C ALA A 116 10.80 -27.70 -14.62
N GLN A 117 10.36 -27.60 -15.87
CA GLN A 117 11.02 -28.15 -17.03
C GLN A 117 11.90 -27.07 -17.64
N LEU A 118 13.19 -27.14 -17.33
CA LEU A 118 14.19 -26.16 -17.75
C LEU A 118 15.11 -26.77 -18.81
N PRO A 119 15.63 -25.97 -19.77
CA PRO A 119 16.68 -26.40 -20.67
C PRO A 119 17.94 -26.86 -19.90
N PRO A 120 18.73 -27.81 -20.42
CA PRO A 120 19.92 -28.34 -19.72
C PRO A 120 20.95 -27.27 -19.34
N ASP A 121 21.07 -26.21 -20.13
CA ASP A 121 21.94 -25.05 -19.90
C ASP A 121 21.43 -24.11 -18.81
N VAL A 122 20.17 -24.23 -18.40
CA VAL A 122 19.55 -23.51 -17.29
C VAL A 122 19.51 -24.40 -16.02
N ASP A 123 19.23 -25.70 -16.18
CA ASP A 123 19.03 -26.65 -15.08
C ASP A 123 20.34 -27.01 -14.34
N ASN A 124 21.45 -27.19 -15.09
CA ASN A 124 22.73 -27.65 -14.53
C ASN A 124 23.47 -26.62 -13.64
N PHE A 125 22.91 -25.42 -13.42
CA PHE A 125 23.66 -24.27 -12.91
C PHE A 125 23.09 -23.63 -11.64
N ARG A 126 22.33 -24.40 -10.85
CA ARG A 126 21.94 -24.03 -9.48
C ARG A 126 23.21 -23.72 -8.64
N GLY A 127 23.65 -22.45 -8.62
CA GLY A 127 24.76 -21.97 -7.79
C GLY A 127 25.90 -21.19 -8.48
N GLU A 128 25.88 -20.96 -9.80
CA GLU A 128 26.98 -20.28 -10.49
C GLU A 128 26.72 -18.78 -10.76
N GLY A 129 27.04 -17.92 -9.78
CA GLY A 129 27.23 -16.47 -9.97
C GLY A 129 25.97 -15.58 -9.97
N LYS A 130 26.16 -14.30 -9.60
CA LYS A 130 25.08 -13.33 -9.32
C LYS A 130 24.13 -13.03 -10.50
N SER A 131 24.56 -13.22 -11.75
CA SER A 131 23.71 -12.95 -12.92
C SER A 131 22.72 -14.08 -13.17
N LYS A 132 23.19 -15.34 -13.12
CA LYS A 132 22.35 -16.53 -13.35
C LYS A 132 21.32 -16.74 -12.23
N ASP A 133 21.65 -16.35 -11.00
CA ASP A 133 20.68 -16.30 -9.91
C ASP A 133 19.48 -15.39 -10.22
N LYS A 134 19.70 -14.28 -10.93
CA LYS A 134 18.61 -13.38 -11.33
C LYS A 134 17.72 -14.02 -12.39
N ASP A 135 18.31 -14.77 -13.33
CA ASP A 135 17.58 -15.44 -14.39
C ASP A 135 16.66 -16.52 -13.80
N ILE A 136 17.17 -17.34 -12.88
CA ILE A 136 16.36 -18.34 -12.16
C ILE A 136 15.28 -17.69 -11.29
N ILE A 137 15.59 -16.56 -10.63
CA ILE A 137 14.57 -15.79 -9.89
C ILE A 137 13.47 -15.31 -10.84
N LYS A 138 13.82 -14.80 -12.02
CA LYS A 138 12.83 -14.38 -13.00
C LYS A 138 11.98 -15.57 -13.46
N ILE A 139 12.59 -16.66 -13.89
CA ILE A 139 11.87 -17.85 -14.37
C ILE A 139 10.89 -18.39 -13.31
N HIS A 140 11.33 -18.49 -12.05
CA HIS A 140 10.45 -18.96 -10.97
C HIS A 140 9.30 -17.98 -10.67
N ALA A 141 9.53 -16.67 -10.84
CA ALA A 141 8.47 -15.68 -10.70
C ALA A 141 7.47 -15.81 -11.86
N ASP A 142 7.94 -15.86 -13.10
CA ASP A 142 7.10 -15.99 -14.29
C ASP A 142 6.24 -17.28 -14.22
N MET A 143 6.82 -18.41 -13.78
CA MET A 143 6.08 -19.66 -13.56
C MET A 143 5.05 -19.57 -12.43
N PHE A 144 5.31 -18.77 -11.39
CA PHE A 144 4.34 -18.52 -10.32
C PHE A 144 3.16 -17.70 -10.83
N GLU A 145 3.42 -16.67 -11.66
CA GLU A 145 2.38 -15.89 -12.34
C GLU A 145 1.54 -16.81 -13.24
N ALA A 146 2.19 -17.65 -14.04
CA ALA A 146 1.52 -18.64 -14.87
C ALA A 146 0.65 -19.61 -14.06
N TYR A 147 1.14 -20.08 -12.90
CA TYR A 147 0.38 -20.93 -11.99
C TYR A 147 -0.92 -20.25 -11.52
N VAL A 148 -0.83 -18.96 -11.14
CA VAL A 148 -2.01 -18.17 -10.73
C VAL A 148 -3.05 -18.14 -11.84
N ALA A 149 -2.64 -17.86 -13.09
CA ALA A 149 -3.55 -17.86 -14.22
C ALA A 149 -4.20 -19.23 -14.44
N ALA A 150 -3.42 -20.31 -14.44
CA ALA A 150 -3.92 -21.66 -14.65
C ALA A 150 -4.88 -22.11 -13.54
N ALA A 151 -4.58 -21.80 -12.28
CA ALA A 151 -5.44 -22.10 -11.14
C ALA A 151 -6.81 -21.41 -11.28
N ILE A 152 -6.85 -20.19 -11.82
CA ILE A 152 -8.10 -19.46 -12.07
C ILE A 152 -8.88 -20.06 -13.24
N ILE A 153 -8.25 -20.25 -14.39
CA ILE A 153 -8.98 -20.62 -15.62
C ILE A 153 -9.31 -22.12 -15.70
N SER A 154 -8.62 -22.97 -14.95
CA SER A 154 -8.90 -24.42 -14.90
C SER A 154 -10.16 -24.76 -14.08
N ASP A 155 -10.62 -23.84 -13.24
CA ASP A 155 -11.87 -23.94 -12.48
C ASP A 155 -12.73 -22.69 -12.72
N PRO A 156 -13.60 -22.70 -13.76
CA PRO A 156 -14.41 -21.54 -14.11
C PRO A 156 -15.38 -21.07 -13.02
N GLU A 157 -15.75 -21.96 -12.09
CA GLU A 157 -16.72 -21.67 -11.03
C GLU A 157 -16.04 -21.09 -9.79
N ASN A 158 -14.98 -21.75 -9.30
CA ASN A 158 -14.38 -21.42 -8.00
C ASN A 158 -12.92 -20.96 -8.10
N GLY A 159 -12.28 -21.06 -9.26
CA GLY A 159 -10.85 -20.81 -9.45
C GLY A 159 -10.44 -19.40 -9.04
N LEU A 160 -11.23 -18.39 -9.43
CA LEU A 160 -10.98 -16.99 -9.04
C LEU A 160 -11.05 -16.79 -7.52
N GLN A 161 -12.14 -17.24 -6.89
CA GLN A 161 -12.36 -17.05 -5.45
C GLN A 161 -11.30 -17.78 -4.62
N ASN A 162 -11.01 -19.04 -4.97
CA ASN A 162 -10.00 -19.85 -4.29
C ASN A 162 -8.61 -19.24 -4.42
N THR A 163 -8.26 -18.75 -5.61
CA THR A 163 -6.96 -18.11 -5.88
C THR A 163 -6.83 -16.79 -5.13
N VAL A 164 -7.87 -15.95 -5.11
CA VAL A 164 -7.86 -14.69 -4.35
C VAL A 164 -7.74 -14.94 -2.84
N SER A 165 -8.47 -15.92 -2.30
CA SER A 165 -8.38 -16.32 -0.88
C SER A 165 -6.98 -16.82 -0.51
N TRP A 166 -6.40 -17.64 -1.38
CA TRP A 166 -5.02 -18.12 -1.25
C TRP A 166 -4.00 -16.97 -1.30
N LEU A 167 -4.10 -16.08 -2.29
CA LEU A 167 -3.22 -14.92 -2.43
C LEU A 167 -3.38 -13.94 -1.26
N LYS A 168 -4.60 -13.71 -0.75
CA LYS A 168 -4.84 -12.94 0.48
C LYS A 168 -4.03 -13.54 1.63
N SER A 169 -4.15 -14.83 1.87
CA SER A 169 -3.42 -15.49 2.97
C SER A 169 -1.91 -15.42 2.77
N LEU A 170 -1.43 -15.66 1.53
CA LEU A 170 -0.01 -15.67 1.20
C LEU A 170 0.64 -14.28 1.31
N PHE A 171 0.03 -13.26 0.71
CA PHE A 171 0.52 -11.88 0.78
C PHE A 171 0.41 -11.29 2.19
N GLY A 172 -0.61 -11.71 2.95
CA GLY A 172 -0.75 -11.34 4.37
C GLY A 172 0.48 -11.73 5.20
N ARG A 173 1.12 -12.87 4.89
CA ARG A 173 2.39 -13.28 5.54
C ARG A 173 3.50 -12.27 5.28
N THR A 174 3.62 -11.79 4.04
CA THR A 174 4.65 -10.82 3.62
C THR A 174 4.39 -9.41 4.16
N LEU A 175 3.12 -9.02 4.28
CA LEU A 175 2.72 -7.69 4.76
C LEU A 175 2.34 -7.64 6.25
N LYS A 176 2.64 -8.71 7.01
CA LYS A 176 2.20 -8.86 8.41
C LYS A 176 2.49 -7.65 9.29
N ASP A 177 3.70 -7.12 9.19
CA ASP A 177 4.13 -5.97 9.99
C ASP A 177 3.38 -4.69 9.61
N GLN A 178 3.11 -4.49 8.32
CA GLN A 178 2.38 -3.35 7.79
C GLN A 178 0.92 -3.40 8.23
N ILE A 179 0.30 -4.58 8.16
CA ILE A 179 -1.08 -4.84 8.61
C ILE A 179 -1.20 -4.55 10.11
N LEU A 180 -0.30 -5.11 10.94
CA LEU A 180 -0.28 -4.86 12.39
C LEU A 180 -0.11 -3.37 12.74
N LYS A 181 0.76 -2.66 12.03
CA LYS A 181 0.96 -1.21 12.22
C LYS A 181 -0.28 -0.42 11.82
N ASN A 182 -0.96 -0.82 10.75
CA ASN A 182 -2.20 -0.18 10.30
C ASN A 182 -3.31 -0.33 11.34
N GLU A 183 -3.58 -1.55 11.81
CA GLU A 183 -4.60 -1.80 12.84
C GLU A 183 -4.34 -1.04 14.14
N ARG A 184 -3.08 -0.96 14.59
CA ARG A 184 -2.73 -0.17 15.77
C ARG A 184 -3.03 1.32 15.59
N LYS A 185 -2.77 1.87 14.39
CA LYS A 185 -3.09 3.26 14.07
C LYS A 185 -4.59 3.49 14.01
N GLU A 186 -5.35 2.58 13.41
CA GLU A 186 -6.82 2.69 13.36
C GLU A 186 -7.43 2.59 14.75
N LYS A 187 -7.00 1.65 15.60
CA LYS A 187 -7.44 1.56 17.02
C LYS A 187 -7.13 2.83 17.83
N GLN A 188 -5.97 3.44 17.60
CA GLN A 188 -5.62 4.73 18.21
C GLN A 188 -6.54 5.86 17.75
N ARG A 189 -6.97 5.85 16.48
CA ARG A 189 -7.92 6.83 15.94
C ARG A 189 -9.34 6.64 16.49
N GLU A 190 -9.78 5.39 16.62
CA GLU A 190 -11.09 5.05 17.19
C GLU A 190 -11.18 5.38 18.68
N ALA A 191 -10.09 5.21 19.43
CA ALA A 191 -10.02 5.55 20.85
C ALA A 191 -10.02 7.08 21.13
N GLU A 192 -9.79 7.92 20.12
CA GLU A 192 -9.90 9.37 20.19
C GLU A 192 -10.93 9.89 19.15
N PRO A 193 -12.25 9.69 19.35
CA PRO A 193 -13.30 9.95 18.34
C PRO A 193 -13.50 11.41 17.95
N GLY A 194 -12.71 12.34 18.52
CA GLY A 194 -12.85 13.77 18.33
C GLY A 194 -11.68 14.37 17.59
N SER A 195 -11.62 14.26 16.26
CA SER A 195 -11.16 15.36 15.39
C SER A 195 -11.00 14.97 13.91
N GLN A 196 -11.91 15.44 13.06
CA GLN A 196 -11.57 15.73 11.65
C GLN A 196 -10.33 16.64 11.55
N MET A 197 -10.02 17.40 12.62
CA MET A 197 -8.81 18.21 12.76
C MET A 197 -7.51 17.40 12.89
N SER A 198 -7.47 16.20 13.49
CA SER A 198 -6.22 15.42 13.64
C SER A 198 -5.79 14.72 12.36
N GLN A 199 -6.71 14.53 11.40
CA GLN A 199 -6.40 13.95 10.09
C GLN A 199 -5.75 14.94 9.12
N LEU A 200 -5.87 16.23 9.39
CA LEU A 200 -5.25 17.27 8.56
C LEU A 200 -3.75 17.34 8.83
N SER A 201 -2.97 17.69 7.81
CA SER A 201 -1.54 17.92 8.03
C SER A 201 -1.34 19.06 9.03
N PRO A 202 -0.27 19.06 9.86
CA PRO A 202 0.01 20.16 10.79
C PRO A 202 -0.09 21.55 10.15
N LYS A 203 0.33 21.70 8.89
CA LYS A 203 0.17 22.96 8.14
C LYS A 203 -1.29 23.36 7.94
N ASP A 204 -2.15 22.41 7.59
CA ASP A 204 -3.56 22.64 7.34
C ASP A 204 -4.32 22.87 8.65
N GLN A 205 -3.98 22.12 9.72
CA GLN A 205 -4.49 22.36 11.07
C GLN A 205 -4.19 23.79 11.53
N LEU A 206 -2.94 24.22 11.40
CA LEU A 206 -2.53 25.57 11.76
C LEU A 206 -3.30 26.61 10.93
N ARG A 207 -3.36 26.42 9.60
CA ARG A 207 -4.11 27.31 8.71
C ARG A 207 -5.59 27.41 9.09
N LEU A 208 -6.24 26.30 9.43
CA LEU A 208 -7.64 26.30 9.87
C LEU A 208 -7.83 26.99 11.22
N GLN A 209 -6.89 26.82 12.17
CA GLN A 209 -7.03 27.41 13.49
C GLN A 209 -6.85 28.93 13.49
N ILE A 210 -5.91 29.46 12.71
CA ILE A 210 -5.52 30.89 12.80
C ILE A 210 -5.62 31.67 11.49
N GLY A 211 -5.90 31.01 10.37
CA GLY A 211 -6.05 31.65 9.06
C GLY A 211 -7.38 32.39 8.92
N ALA A 212 -7.32 33.57 8.30
CA ALA A 212 -8.45 34.42 7.93
C ALA A 212 -8.06 35.31 6.74
N LYS A 213 -9.03 36.05 6.17
CA LYS A 213 -8.76 37.04 5.13
C LYS A 213 -7.77 38.09 5.67
N GLY A 214 -6.68 38.34 4.95
CA GLY A 214 -5.61 39.26 5.37
C GLY A 214 -4.58 38.68 6.33
N VAL A 215 -4.66 37.37 6.64
CA VAL A 215 -3.66 36.65 7.43
C VAL A 215 -2.86 35.70 6.52
N LEU A 216 -1.55 35.86 6.50
CA LEU A 216 -0.63 35.09 5.67
C LEU A 216 0.31 34.26 6.54
N LEU A 217 0.37 32.96 6.25
CA LEU A 217 1.36 32.03 6.82
C LEU A 217 2.42 31.73 5.76
N ARG A 218 3.69 32.05 6.05
CA ARG A 218 4.84 31.75 5.19
C ARG A 218 5.75 30.70 5.83
N TYR A 219 6.33 29.85 5.01
CA TYR A 219 7.32 28.86 5.42
C TYR A 219 8.63 29.19 4.73
N GLU A 220 9.65 29.51 5.52
CA GLU A 220 10.92 30.03 5.02
C GLU A 220 12.07 29.19 5.60
N ASP A 221 13.12 28.99 4.80
CA ASP A 221 14.34 28.33 5.27
C ASP A 221 15.03 29.22 6.31
N ILE A 222 15.46 28.64 7.42
CA ILE A 222 16.18 29.35 8.48
C ILE A 222 17.50 28.64 8.81
N PRO A 223 18.48 29.34 9.42
CA PRO A 223 19.70 28.71 9.89
C PRO A 223 19.42 27.58 10.88
N GLY A 224 20.10 26.45 10.69
CA GLY A 224 19.98 25.26 11.54
C GLY A 224 21.11 24.27 11.27
N PRO A 225 21.10 23.08 11.89
CA PRO A 225 22.13 22.09 11.65
C PRO A 225 22.14 21.67 10.17
N ALA A 226 23.31 21.72 9.54
CA ALA A 226 23.46 21.38 8.12
C ALA A 226 23.37 19.88 7.85
N LYS A 227 23.77 19.06 8.83
CA LYS A 227 23.77 17.60 8.76
C LYS A 227 23.33 16.99 10.07
N ASP A 228 22.68 15.84 9.98
CA ASP A 228 22.35 15.02 11.13
C ASP A 228 23.63 14.42 11.74
N LYS A 229 23.74 14.46 13.07
CA LYS A 229 24.97 14.10 13.78
C LYS A 229 25.33 12.62 13.69
N TYR A 230 24.34 11.76 13.42
CA TYR A 230 24.53 10.31 13.42
C TYR A 230 24.59 9.74 12.01
N SER A 231 23.66 10.16 11.15
CA SER A 231 23.56 9.68 9.78
C SER A 231 24.43 10.48 8.79
N GLY A 232 24.87 11.69 9.15
CA GLY A 232 25.63 12.58 8.27
C GLY A 232 24.82 13.14 7.09
N LEU A 233 23.52 12.85 7.03
CA LEU A 233 22.63 13.27 5.95
C LEU A 233 22.28 14.76 6.07
N PRO A 234 22.05 15.47 4.94
CA PRO A 234 21.65 16.87 4.96
C PRO A 234 20.36 17.09 5.76
N LEU A 235 20.35 18.12 6.61
CA LEU A 235 19.18 18.57 7.34
C LEU A 235 18.70 19.92 6.80
N PHE A 236 17.38 20.07 6.74
CA PHE A 236 16.70 21.29 6.36
C PHE A 236 15.95 21.82 7.56
N THR A 237 16.11 23.10 7.85
CA THR A 237 15.42 23.79 8.95
C THR A 237 14.49 24.85 8.37
N VAL A 238 13.21 24.77 8.72
CA VAL A 238 12.15 25.64 8.20
C VAL A 238 11.45 26.32 9.37
N GLY A 239 11.24 27.64 9.27
CA GLY A 239 10.41 28.43 10.18
C GLY A 239 9.03 28.72 9.58
N VAL A 240 7.99 28.80 10.41
CA VAL A 240 6.65 29.28 10.01
C VAL A 240 6.41 30.68 10.59
N TYR A 241 6.12 31.63 9.71
CA TYR A 241 5.93 33.04 10.02
C TYR A 241 4.49 33.49 9.75
N LEU A 242 4.00 34.40 10.57
CA LEU A 242 2.68 35.00 10.49
C LEU A 242 2.78 36.50 10.19
N ASP A 243 2.08 36.92 9.14
CA ASP A 243 1.68 38.31 8.93
C ASP A 243 0.17 38.41 9.05
N GLY A 244 -0.32 39.29 9.93
CA GLY A 244 -1.74 39.42 10.23
C GLY A 244 -1.99 39.52 11.72
N TRP A 245 -3.23 39.76 12.13
CA TRP A 245 -3.59 39.93 13.55
C TRP A 245 -2.85 41.06 14.29
N GLY A 246 -2.34 42.05 13.56
CA GLY A 246 -1.50 43.13 14.08
C GLY A 246 -0.01 42.78 14.22
N GLU A 247 0.39 41.60 13.74
CA GLU A 247 1.77 41.12 13.77
C GLU A 247 2.36 41.12 12.37
N ARG A 248 3.66 41.38 12.26
CA ARG A 248 4.43 41.25 11.02
C ARG A 248 5.67 40.41 11.29
N ASN A 249 5.89 39.44 10.41
CA ASN A 249 6.99 38.50 10.43
C ASN A 249 7.14 37.75 11.76
N LYS A 250 6.02 37.38 12.37
CA LYS A 250 6.02 36.72 13.68
C LYS A 250 6.32 35.23 13.50
N LEU A 251 7.47 34.77 13.99
CA LEU A 251 7.81 33.35 14.03
C LEU A 251 6.86 32.62 15.01
N LEU A 252 6.12 31.63 14.51
CA LEU A 252 5.22 30.80 15.31
C LEU A 252 5.88 29.50 15.78
N GLY A 253 6.80 28.96 14.99
CA GLY A 253 7.48 27.69 15.24
C GLY A 253 8.51 27.39 14.16
N TRP A 254 9.38 26.41 14.41
CA TRP A 254 10.37 25.94 13.45
C TRP A 254 10.60 24.44 13.62
N GLY A 255 11.14 23.79 12.59
CA GLY A 255 11.40 22.35 12.61
C GLY A 255 12.50 21.94 11.66
N THR A 256 13.16 20.83 11.99
CA THR A 256 14.29 20.29 11.23
C THR A 256 14.01 18.85 10.78
N ALA A 257 14.31 18.54 9.53
CA ALA A 257 14.15 17.20 8.95
C ALA A 257 15.07 16.95 7.75
N LEU A 258 15.08 15.71 7.24
CA LEU A 258 15.85 15.32 6.05
C LEU A 258 15.29 15.91 4.73
N GLY A 259 14.13 16.56 4.76
CA GLY A 259 13.57 17.26 3.62
C GLY A 259 12.74 18.49 4.03
N LYS A 260 12.71 19.52 3.17
CA LYS A 260 12.00 20.78 3.42
C LYS A 260 10.51 20.60 3.71
N LYS A 261 9.84 19.66 3.04
CA LYS A 261 8.41 19.39 3.25
C LYS A 261 8.13 18.91 4.68
N GLU A 262 8.93 17.95 5.16
CA GLU A 262 8.81 17.40 6.51
C GLU A 262 9.21 18.44 7.57
N ALA A 263 10.30 19.19 7.33
CA ALA A 263 10.74 20.27 8.20
C ALA A 263 9.64 21.33 8.41
N GLY A 264 8.93 21.68 7.32
CA GLY A 264 7.78 22.58 7.38
C GLY A 264 6.57 22.00 8.12
N GLN A 265 6.32 20.69 8.06
CA GLN A 265 5.26 20.05 8.86
C GLN A 265 5.61 20.07 10.36
N LYS A 266 6.88 19.81 10.71
CA LYS A 266 7.37 19.94 12.10
C LYS A 266 7.27 21.37 12.62
N ALA A 267 7.62 22.37 11.79
CA ALA A 267 7.49 23.77 12.15
C ALA A 267 6.04 24.16 12.52
N ALA A 268 5.07 23.66 11.74
CA ALA A 268 3.66 23.87 12.04
C ALA A 268 3.18 23.11 13.30
N ALA A 269 3.68 21.90 13.53
CA ALA A 269 3.39 21.14 14.75
C ALA A 269 3.89 21.87 16.01
N VAL A 270 5.14 22.38 15.99
CA VAL A 270 5.71 23.19 17.08
C VAL A 270 4.87 24.46 17.33
N ALA A 271 4.38 25.11 16.27
CA ALA A 271 3.48 26.26 16.42
C ALA A 271 2.15 25.87 17.12
N LEU A 272 1.56 24.72 16.76
CA LEU A 272 0.31 24.22 17.34
C LEU A 272 0.46 23.83 18.83
N GLU A 273 1.64 23.35 19.24
CA GLU A 273 1.94 23.02 20.64
C GLU A 273 1.92 24.25 21.56
N ASN A 274 2.14 25.45 21.02
CA ASN A 274 2.04 26.70 21.78
C ASN A 274 0.59 27.07 22.07
N LYS A 275 -0.01 26.41 23.07
CA LYS A 275 -1.43 26.57 23.46
C LYS A 275 -1.82 28.03 23.74
N LYS A 276 -0.93 28.82 24.36
CA LYS A 276 -1.17 30.24 24.66
C LYS A 276 -1.31 31.06 23.37
N LEU A 277 -0.36 30.90 22.46
CA LEU A 277 -0.35 31.58 21.17
C LEU A 277 -1.54 31.16 20.29
N MET A 278 -1.85 29.86 20.23
CA MET A 278 -2.98 29.34 19.47
C MET A 278 -4.33 29.79 20.04
N LYS A 279 -4.46 29.93 21.37
CA LYS A 279 -5.66 30.49 21.99
C LYS A 279 -5.84 31.96 21.60
N LEU A 280 -4.77 32.77 21.67
CA LEU A 280 -4.79 34.19 21.31
C LEU A 280 -5.29 34.39 19.86
N TYR A 281 -4.70 33.70 18.90
CA TYR A 281 -5.07 33.87 17.49
C TYR A 281 -6.43 33.27 17.13
N ARG A 282 -6.85 32.18 17.78
CA ARG A 282 -8.22 31.66 17.62
C ARG A 282 -9.26 32.69 18.07
N THR A 283 -9.07 33.31 19.23
CA THR A 283 -9.97 34.36 19.71
C THR A 283 -9.99 35.57 18.77
N LYS A 284 -8.84 35.97 18.19
CA LYS A 284 -8.80 37.05 17.18
C LYS A 284 -9.56 36.66 15.90
N ARG A 285 -9.42 35.41 15.44
CA ARG A 285 -10.15 34.84 14.29
C ARG A 285 -11.65 34.83 14.49
N GLU A 286 -12.12 34.33 15.62
CA GLU A 286 -13.56 34.29 15.96
C GLU A 286 -14.16 35.71 15.99
N LYS A 287 -13.44 36.69 16.56
CA LYS A 287 -13.87 38.10 16.56
C LYS A 287 -13.98 38.68 15.14
N ALA A 288 -13.02 38.39 14.27
CA ALA A 288 -13.05 38.87 12.89
C ALA A 288 -14.15 38.22 12.05
N GLN A 289 -14.45 36.93 12.28
CA GLN A 289 -15.56 36.24 11.63
C GLN A 289 -16.91 36.84 12.03
N LYS A 290 -17.10 37.13 13.33
CA LYS A 290 -18.33 37.79 13.83
C LYS A 290 -18.51 39.22 13.34
N ALA A 291 -17.43 39.93 13.01
CA ALA A 291 -17.51 41.29 12.47
C ALA A 291 -17.74 41.34 10.95
N SER A 292 -17.67 40.20 10.27
CA SER A 292 -17.79 40.09 8.81
C SER A 292 -19.09 39.40 8.36
N GLY A 293 -19.93 38.95 9.29
CA GLY A 293 -21.25 38.37 9.05
C GLY A 293 -22.33 39.26 9.63
#